data_AF-A0A9W4ESQ6-F1
#
_entry.id   AF-A0A9W4ESQ6-F1
#
_cell.length_a   1.000
_cell.length_b   1.000
_cell.length_c   1.000
_cell.angle_alpha   90.00
_cell.angle_beta   90.00
_cell.angle_gamma   90.00
#
_symmetry.space_group_name_H-M   'P 1'
#
loop_
_entity.id
_entity.type
_entity.pdbx_description
1 polymer ?
#
loop_
_entity_poly.entity_id
_entity_poly.type
_entity_poly.pdbx_seq_one_letter_code
_entity_poly.pdbx_strand_id
1 'polypeptide(L)' 'MDLIEYQVLLPNKFWSLAKSKDELKQLIEEYFKVGYPHYEIQRIIKSGQAYVAVCTRR' A
#
# COMPACT_ATOMS: atom_id res chain seq x y z
N MET A 1 3.37 0.75 -23.70
CA MET A 1 2.45 0.13 -22.72
C MET A 1 2.48 1.02 -21.50
N ASP A 2 1.44 1.81 -21.31
CA ASP A 2 1.28 2.68 -20.15
C ASP A 2 1.09 1.81 -18.90
N LEU A 3 2.08 1.83 -18.00
CA LEU A 3 1.94 1.24 -16.67
C LEU A 3 0.84 2.02 -15.95
N ILE A 4 -0.35 1.43 -15.84
CA ILE A 4 -1.47 2.07 -15.15
C ILE A 4 -1.14 2.05 -13.65
N GLU A 5 -0.82 3.22 -13.11
CA GLU A 5 -0.62 3.44 -11.69
C GLU A 5 -1.98 3.49 -10.98
N TYR A 6 -2.21 2.55 -10.09
CA TYR A 6 -3.38 2.48 -9.23
C TYR A 6 -3.04 3.05 -7.86
N GLN A 7 -3.82 4.04 -7.43
CA GLN A 7 -3.73 4.59 -6.08
C GLN A 7 -4.71 3.85 -5.17
N VAL A 8 -4.18 3.06 -4.24
CA VAL A 8 -4.96 2.34 -3.24
C VAL A 8 -4.86 3.10 -1.93
N LEU A 9 -6.01 3.56 -1.44
CA LEU A 9 -6.10 4.26 -0.16
C LEU A 9 -6.02 3.22 0.96
N LEU A 10 -4.95 3.30 1.76
CA LEU A 10 -4.74 2.36 2.85
C LEU A 10 -5.60 2.78 4.05
N PRO A 11 -6.36 1.85 4.65
CA PRO A 11 -7.04 2.10 5.91
C PRO A 11 -6.07 2.61 6.98
N ASN A 12 -6.43 3.72 7.64
CA ASN A 12 -5.67 4.26 8.78
C ASN A 12 -5.51 3.25 9.94
N LYS A 13 -6.31 2.18 9.95
CA LYS A 13 -6.16 1.06 10.89
C LYS A 13 -4.79 0.40 10.80
N PHE A 14 -4.20 0.26 9.61
CA PHE A 14 -2.86 -0.32 9.46
C PHE A 14 -1.80 0.48 10.21
N TRP A 15 -1.93 1.81 10.22
CA TRP A 15 -1.05 2.71 10.97
C TRP A 15 -1.34 2.75 12.46
N SER A 16 -2.60 2.59 12.86
CA SER A 16 -2.93 2.48 14.30
C SER A 16 -2.47 1.14 14.89
N LEU A 17 -2.30 0.11 14.07
CA LEU A 17 -1.83 -1.22 14.46
C LEU A 17 -0.31 -1.33 14.40
N ALA A 18 0.33 -0.78 13.37
CA ALA A 18 1.77 -0.80 13.22
C ALA A 18 2.43 0.22 14.18
N LYS A 19 3.22 -0.27 15.14
CA LYS A 19 4.05 0.60 16.00
C LYS A 19 5.36 1.00 15.32
N SER A 20 5.76 0.27 14.28
CA SER A 20 7.01 0.45 13.55
C SER A 20 6.79 0.46 12.04
N LYS A 21 7.69 1.14 11.31
CA LYS A 21 7.68 1.17 9.84
C LYS A 21 7.80 -0.24 9.23
N ASP A 22 8.55 -1.14 9.88
CA ASP A 22 8.70 -2.53 9.44
C ASP A 22 7.40 -3.34 9.55
N GLU A 23 6.67 -3.22 10.67
CA GLU A 23 5.35 -3.86 10.83
C GLU A 23 4.35 -3.32 9.82
N LEU A 24 4.38 -2.01 9.57
CA LEU A 24 3.51 -1.41 8.57
C LEU A 24 3.80 -1.98 7.18
N LYS A 25 5.08 -2.11 6.83
CA LYS A 25 5.49 -2.65 5.54
C LYS A 25 4.99 -4.09 5.39
N GLN A 26 5.17 -4.93 6.42
CA GLN A 26 4.65 -6.30 6.43
C GLN A 26 3.13 -6.37 6.29
N LEU A 27 2.39 -5.55 7.04
CA LEU A 27 0.92 -5.50 6.96
C LEU A 27 0.43 -5.10 5.57
N ILE A 28 1.07 -4.11 4.96
CA ILE A 28 0.76 -3.67 3.60
C ILE A 28 1.10 -4.79 2.60
N GLU A 29 2.28 -5.39 2.69
CA GLU A 29 2.66 -6.52 1.82
C GLU A 29 1.68 -7.69 1.91
N GLU A 30 1.26 -8.05 3.12
CA GLU A 30 0.31 -9.16 3.33
C GLU A 30 -1.09 -8.82 2.81
N TYR A 31 -1.56 -7.59 3.03
CA TYR A 31 -2.81 -7.10 2.47
C TYR A 31 -2.81 -7.11 0.94
N PHE A 32 -1.72 -6.65 0.32
CA PHE A 32 -1.56 -6.67 -1.13
C PHE A 32 -1.43 -8.08 -1.67
N LYS A 33 -0.75 -8.99 -0.96
CA LYS A 33 -0.63 -10.39 -1.38
C LYS A 33 -1.98 -11.11 -1.41
N VAL A 34 -2.87 -10.82 -0.46
CA VAL A 34 -4.20 -11.44 -0.38
C VAL A 34 -5.19 -10.77 -1.34
N GLY A 35 -5.20 -9.44 -1.45
CA GLY A 35 -6.17 -8.70 -2.26
C GLY A 35 -5.76 -8.46 -3.70
N TYR A 36 -4.46 -8.41 -3.99
CA TYR A 36 -3.89 -7.84 -5.21
C TYR A 36 -2.61 -8.58 -5.67
N PRO A 37 -2.70 -9.89 -6.00
CA PRO A 37 -1.53 -10.71 -6.34
C PRO A 37 -0.76 -10.28 -7.60
N HIS A 38 -1.36 -9.43 -8.45
CA HIS A 38 -0.75 -8.91 -9.69
C HIS A 38 -0.35 -7.43 -9.60
N TYR A 39 -0.30 -6.86 -8.39
CA TYR A 39 0.03 -5.47 -8.17
C TYR A 39 1.37 -5.37 -7.46
N GLU A 40 2.31 -4.63 -8.07
CA GLU A 40 3.57 -4.26 -7.42
C GLU A 40 3.40 -2.89 -6.76
N ILE A 41 3.68 -2.81 -5.47
CA ILE A 41 3.72 -1.52 -4.75
C ILE A 41 4.97 -0.78 -5.23
N GLN A 42 4.78 0.35 -5.89
CA GLN A 42 5.88 1.22 -6.31
C GLN A 42 6.32 2.12 -5.15
N ARG A 43 5.35 2.79 -4.50
CA ARG A 43 5.63 3.76 -3.44
C ARG A 43 4.43 3.97 -2.54
N ILE A 44 4.70 4.38 -1.31
CA ILE A 44 3.68 4.78 -0.35
C ILE A 44 3.83 6.29 -0.12
N ILE A 45 2.80 7.06 -0.46
CA ILE A 45 2.74 8.51 -0.28
C ILE A 45 1.81 8.85 0.87
N LYS A 46 2.15 9.87 1.65
CA LYS A 46 1.31 10.40 2.72
C LYS A 46 0.48 11.55 2.15
N SER A 47 -0.84 11.40 2.12
CA SER A 47 -1.79 12.44 1.75
C SER A 47 -2.52 12.92 3.01
N GLY A 48 -1.97 13.96 3.64
CA GLY A 48 -2.51 14.52 4.88
C GLY A 48 -2.47 13.53 6.05
N GLN A 49 -3.64 13.10 6.53
CA GLN A 49 -3.82 12.12 7.61
C GLN A 49 -3.94 10.67 7.10
N ALA A 50 -3.93 10.44 5.79
CA ALA A 50 -4.05 9.12 5.19
C ALA A 50 -2.78 8.77 4.38
N TYR A 51 -2.56 7.48 4.16
CA TYR A 51 -1.49 6.98 3.30
C TYR A 51 -2.09 6.31 2.07
N VAL A 52 -1.47 6.57 0.92
CA VAL A 52 -1.88 6.03 -0.37
C VAL A 52 -0.73 5.19 -0.90
N ALA A 53 -1.00 3.92 -1.18
CA ALA A 53 -0.06 3.05 -1.88
C ALA A 53 -0.28 3.20 -3.39
N VAL A 54 0.75 3.65 -4.10
CA VAL A 54 0.77 3.66 -5.56
C VAL A 54 1.29 2.31 -6.01
N CYS A 55 0.48 1.59 -6.75
CA CYS A 55 0.77 0.25 -7.22
C CYS A 55 0.64 0.19 -8.74
N THR A 56 1.53 -0.51 -9.39
CA THR A 56 1.44 -0.77 -10.82
C THR A 56 0.95 -2.19 -11.03
N ARG A 57 -0.06 -2.35 -11.89
CA ARG A 57 -0.46 -3.67 -12.36
C ARG A 57 0.51 -4.11 -13.46
N ARG A 58 1.12 -5.28 -13.29
CA ARG A 58 2.06 -5.86 -14.25
C ARG A 58 1.41 -6.98 -15.07
#